data_AF-A0A2K5DSM6-F1
#
_entry.id   AF-A0A2K5DSM6-F1
#
_cell.length_a   1.000
_cell.length_b   1.000
_cell.length_c   1.000
_cell.angle_alpha   90.00
_cell.angle_beta   90.00
_cell.angle_gamma   90.00
#
_symmetry.space_group_name_H-M   'P 1'
#
loop_
_entity.id
_entity.type
_entity.pdbx_description
1 polymer ?
#
loop_
_entity_poly.entity_id
_entity_poly.type
_entity_poly.pdbx_seq_one_letter_code
_entity_poly.pdbx_strand_id
1 'polypeptide(L)'
;DSLTLLPRQECNGVISAHCNLRLLDSNDSPPQPPKQLGLHHLEQEKHELRRRFENREGEWEGRVSELESDVKQLQDELERQQVHLREADREKTRAVQELSEQNQRLLDQLSRASEVERQLSMQVHALREDFREKNSSTNQHIIRLESLQAEIKMLSDRKRELEHRLSATLEENDLLQGTVEELQDRVLILERQGHDKDLQLHQSQLELQEVRLSCRQLQVKVEELTEERSLQSSAATSTSLLSEIEQSMEAEELEQEREQLRLQLWEAYCQVRYLCSHLRGNDSADSAVSTDSSMDESSETSSAKDVPAGSLRTALNELKRLIQSIVDGMEPTVTLLSVEMTALKEERDRLRVTSEDKEPKEQLQKAIRDRDEAIAKKNAVELELAKCRMDMMSLNSQLLDAIQQKLNLSQQLEAWQDDMHRVIDRQLMDTHLKERSQPAASLCRGHSAGRGDEPSTAEGKRLFSFFRKI
;
A
#
# COMPACT_ATOMS: atom_id res chain seq x y z
N ASP A 1 81.12 -31.92 -15.39
CA ASP A 1 82.17 -30.89 -15.21
C ASP A 1 83.20 -31.41 -14.23
N SER A 2 84.51 -31.25 -14.33
CA SER A 2 85.47 -30.82 -15.37
C SER A 2 86.69 -30.32 -14.57
N LEU A 3 87.93 -30.56 -15.05
CA LEU A 3 89.20 -30.07 -14.48
C LEU A 3 89.65 -30.78 -13.16
N THR A 4 90.93 -31.04 -12.88
CA THR A 4 92.16 -30.98 -13.70
C THR A 4 93.27 -31.87 -13.11
N LEU A 5 93.95 -32.60 -14.00
CA LEU A 5 95.40 -32.79 -14.10
C LEU A 5 96.33 -32.10 -13.07
N LEU A 6 97.36 -32.81 -12.62
CA LEU A 6 98.78 -32.49 -12.95
C LEU A 6 99.69 -33.74 -12.73
N PRO A 7 100.84 -33.86 -13.45
CA PRO A 7 101.66 -35.08 -13.49
C PRO A 7 103.03 -34.94 -12.78
N ARG A 8 103.69 -36.09 -12.59
CA ARG A 8 105.16 -36.25 -12.48
C ARG A 8 105.51 -37.67 -12.91
N GLN A 9 105.86 -37.93 -14.17
CA GLN A 9 107.18 -37.67 -14.78
C GLN A 9 108.28 -38.45 -14.03
N GLU A 10 108.60 -39.68 -14.44
CA GLU A 10 109.56 -39.97 -15.53
C GLU A 10 110.95 -39.35 -15.26
N CYS A 11 111.72 -39.94 -14.34
CA CYS A 11 113.11 -39.53 -14.05
C CYS A 11 114.06 -40.72 -13.81
N ASN A 12 113.85 -41.87 -14.46
CA ASN A 12 114.75 -43.04 -14.37
C ASN A 12 115.31 -43.50 -15.74
N GLY A 13 115.24 -42.64 -16.78
CA GLY A 13 115.52 -43.03 -18.17
C GLY A 13 116.77 -42.44 -18.85
N VAL A 14 117.54 -41.54 -18.21
CA VAL A 14 118.62 -40.79 -18.89
C VAL A 14 119.89 -40.63 -18.04
N ILE A 15 120.56 -41.74 -17.70
CA ILE A 15 122.03 -41.79 -17.53
C ILE A 15 122.55 -43.17 -18.00
N SER A 16 122.57 -43.42 -19.32
CA SER A 16 123.19 -44.63 -19.87
C SER A 16 123.72 -44.46 -21.31
N ALA A 17 124.50 -43.40 -21.55
CA ALA A 17 125.40 -43.32 -22.70
C ALA A 17 126.44 -42.20 -22.54
N HIS A 18 127.64 -42.51 -22.02
CA HIS A 18 128.89 -41.92 -22.54
C HIS A 18 130.14 -42.70 -22.11
N CYS A 19 131.20 -42.58 -22.90
CA CYS A 19 132.59 -43.03 -22.64
C CYS A 19 132.91 -44.53 -22.82
N ASN A 20 132.91 -44.97 -24.08
CA ASN A 20 134.00 -45.82 -24.60
C ASN A 20 135.26 -44.96 -24.78
N LEU A 21 136.43 -45.34 -24.21
CA LEU A 21 137.69 -45.41 -24.98
C LEU A 21 138.82 -46.15 -24.23
N ARG A 22 139.72 -46.74 -25.03
CA ARG A 22 140.92 -47.47 -24.59
C ARG A 22 142.00 -46.53 -24.06
N LEU A 23 142.84 -47.02 -23.14
CA LEU A 23 144.26 -47.28 -23.45
C LEU A 23 144.91 -48.12 -22.34
N LEU A 24 145.46 -49.27 -22.75
CA LEU A 24 146.37 -50.09 -21.94
C LEU A 24 147.79 -49.68 -22.29
N ASP A 25 148.49 -49.09 -21.32
CA ASP A 25 149.95 -48.96 -21.22
C ASP A 25 150.25 -48.49 -19.78
N SER A 26 151.25 -48.98 -19.05
CA SER A 26 151.90 -50.28 -19.02
C SER A 26 152.63 -50.39 -17.67
N ASN A 27 152.67 -51.57 -17.04
CA ASN A 27 153.48 -51.92 -15.86
C ASN A 27 153.47 -50.98 -14.63
N ASP A 28 152.66 -51.33 -13.61
CA ASP A 28 153.21 -51.72 -12.30
C ASP A 28 152.15 -52.38 -11.41
N SER A 29 152.59 -53.24 -10.48
CA SER A 29 151.73 -53.92 -9.49
C SER A 29 152.56 -54.55 -8.36
N PRO A 30 152.02 -54.74 -7.14
CA PRO A 30 150.78 -54.22 -6.54
C PRO A 30 151.09 -53.50 -5.18
N PRO A 31 150.11 -53.03 -4.36
CA PRO A 31 149.25 -53.89 -3.54
C PRO A 31 147.76 -53.46 -3.49
N GLN A 32 146.88 -54.35 -3.00
CA GLN A 32 145.47 -54.05 -2.78
C GLN A 32 145.23 -53.32 -1.44
N PRO A 33 144.40 -52.25 -1.39
CA PRO A 33 143.83 -51.74 -0.14
C PRO A 33 142.64 -52.60 0.34
N PRO A 34 142.30 -52.58 1.65
CA PRO A 34 141.43 -53.58 2.26
C PRO A 34 139.95 -53.37 1.93
N LYS A 35 139.42 -54.20 1.02
CA LYS A 35 137.99 -54.23 0.63
C LYS A 35 137.01 -54.43 1.81
N GLN A 36 137.49 -54.91 2.97
CA GLN A 36 136.68 -55.18 4.16
C GLN A 36 136.25 -53.91 4.93
N LEU A 37 137.11 -52.88 5.02
CA LEU A 37 136.79 -51.67 5.80
C LEU A 37 135.76 -50.76 5.11
N GLY A 38 135.91 -50.54 3.80
CA GLY A 38 134.93 -49.76 3.02
C GLY A 38 133.58 -50.46 2.89
N LEU A 39 133.57 -51.79 2.85
CA LEU A 39 132.34 -52.58 2.79
C LEU A 39 131.54 -52.46 4.10
N HIS A 40 132.20 -52.53 5.26
CA HIS A 40 131.55 -52.29 6.55
C HIS A 40 131.00 -50.86 6.71
N HIS A 41 131.68 -49.84 6.17
CA HIS A 41 131.16 -48.47 6.21
C HIS A 41 129.90 -48.31 5.33
N LEU A 42 129.92 -48.84 4.10
CA LEU A 42 128.75 -48.85 3.22
C LEU A 42 127.58 -49.69 3.79
N GLU A 43 127.87 -50.76 4.53
CA GLU A 43 126.86 -51.51 5.28
C GLU A 43 126.25 -50.67 6.40
N GLN A 44 127.06 -49.96 7.19
CA GLN A 44 126.59 -49.03 8.22
C GLN A 44 125.71 -47.92 7.63
N GLU A 45 126.18 -47.22 6.60
CA GLU A 45 125.42 -46.16 5.92
C GLU A 45 124.10 -46.70 5.34
N LYS A 46 124.10 -47.91 4.76
CA LYS A 46 122.89 -48.59 4.27
C LYS A 46 121.91 -48.89 5.42
N HIS A 47 122.38 -49.35 6.58
CA HIS A 47 121.54 -49.59 7.76
C HIS A 47 121.05 -48.29 8.43
N GLU A 48 121.83 -47.21 8.35
CA GLU A 48 121.39 -45.87 8.80
C GLU A 48 120.35 -45.26 7.85
N LEU A 49 120.58 -45.31 6.54
CA LEU A 49 119.64 -44.81 5.54
C LEU A 49 118.32 -45.58 5.61
N ARG A 50 118.35 -46.92 5.74
CA ARG A 50 117.15 -47.74 5.99
C ARG A 50 116.36 -47.24 7.20
N ARG A 51 116.98 -47.14 8.36
CA ARG A 51 116.33 -46.60 9.57
C ARG A 51 115.82 -45.16 9.40
N ARG A 52 116.51 -44.30 8.63
CA ARG A 52 116.04 -42.95 8.31
C ARG A 52 114.86 -42.94 7.33
N PHE A 53 114.75 -43.90 6.42
CA PHE A 53 113.58 -44.09 5.57
C PHE A 53 112.42 -44.67 6.39
N GLU A 54 112.64 -45.76 7.13
CA GLU A 54 111.66 -46.38 8.05
C GLU A 54 111.07 -45.36 9.04
N ASN A 55 111.91 -44.50 9.66
CA ASN A 55 111.43 -43.43 10.54
C ASN A 55 110.57 -42.39 9.80
N ARG A 56 110.95 -42.00 8.58
CA ARG A 56 110.18 -41.03 7.78
C ARG A 56 108.89 -41.64 7.27
N GLU A 57 108.90 -42.91 6.89
CA GLU A 57 107.72 -43.70 6.52
C GLU A 57 106.76 -43.73 7.71
N GLY A 58 107.23 -44.06 8.92
CA GLY A 58 106.42 -43.98 10.15
C GLY A 58 105.88 -42.58 10.47
N GLU A 59 106.66 -41.51 10.25
CA GLU A 59 106.14 -40.14 10.35
C GLU A 59 105.05 -39.82 9.32
N TRP A 60 105.17 -40.32 8.08
CA TRP A 60 104.17 -40.15 7.04
C TRP A 60 102.92 -41.00 7.30
N GLU A 61 103.08 -42.24 7.76
CA GLU A 61 101.99 -43.10 8.24
C GLU A 61 101.23 -42.42 9.40
N GLY A 62 101.96 -41.79 10.34
CA GLY A 62 101.39 -40.95 11.39
C GLY A 62 100.52 -39.83 10.82
N ARG A 63 101.09 -38.96 9.96
CA ARG A 63 100.36 -37.85 9.31
C ARG A 63 99.17 -38.32 8.48
N VAL A 64 99.28 -39.46 7.79
CA VAL A 64 98.17 -40.06 7.04
C VAL A 64 97.08 -40.54 7.99
N SER A 65 97.43 -41.18 9.11
CA SER A 65 96.46 -41.64 10.12
C SER A 65 95.74 -40.48 10.82
N GLU A 66 96.43 -39.36 11.06
CA GLU A 66 95.86 -38.10 11.56
C GLU A 66 94.83 -37.55 10.55
N LEU A 67 95.23 -37.37 9.28
CA LEU A 67 94.33 -36.87 8.23
C LEU A 67 93.15 -37.83 7.95
N GLU A 68 93.36 -39.14 8.03
CA GLU A 68 92.28 -40.12 7.95
C GLU A 68 91.30 -40.02 9.13
N SER A 69 91.79 -39.72 10.34
CA SER A 69 90.96 -39.45 11.51
C SER A 69 90.16 -38.16 11.33
N ASP A 70 90.81 -37.08 10.88
CA ASP A 70 90.18 -35.79 10.62
C ASP A 70 89.11 -35.88 9.53
N VAL A 71 89.38 -36.61 8.44
CA VAL A 71 88.38 -36.85 7.38
C VAL A 71 87.18 -37.63 7.93
N LYS A 72 87.39 -38.65 8.76
CA LYS A 72 86.29 -39.40 9.42
C LYS A 72 85.51 -38.50 10.38
N GLN A 73 86.17 -37.67 11.18
CA GLN A 73 85.52 -36.72 12.09
C GLN A 73 84.69 -35.68 11.33
N LEU A 74 85.22 -35.08 10.27
CA LEU A 74 84.50 -34.12 9.43
C LEU A 74 83.31 -34.76 8.68
N GLN A 75 83.43 -36.03 8.27
CA GLN A 75 82.31 -36.79 7.69
C GLN A 75 81.21 -37.01 8.72
N ASP A 76 81.56 -37.53 9.89
CA ASP A 76 80.68 -37.71 11.05
C ASP A 76 79.98 -36.40 11.47
N GLU A 77 80.70 -35.28 11.55
CA GLU A 77 80.16 -33.97 11.89
C GLU A 77 79.22 -33.43 10.81
N LEU A 78 79.57 -33.60 9.54
CA LEU A 78 78.71 -33.24 8.42
C LEU A 78 77.41 -34.07 8.44
N GLU A 79 77.48 -35.37 8.72
CA GLU A 79 76.30 -36.23 8.85
C GLU A 79 75.42 -35.79 10.03
N ARG A 80 75.99 -35.54 11.21
CA ARG A 80 75.27 -35.01 12.39
C ARG A 80 74.58 -33.69 12.07
N GLN A 81 75.28 -32.73 11.47
CA GLN A 81 74.71 -31.44 11.06
C GLN A 81 73.57 -31.61 10.05
N GLN A 82 73.74 -32.48 9.05
CA GLN A 82 72.67 -32.76 8.08
C GLN A 82 71.45 -33.44 8.72
N VAL A 83 71.63 -34.31 9.72
CA VAL A 83 70.51 -34.91 10.47
C VAL A 83 69.79 -33.83 11.28
N HIS A 84 70.51 -32.99 12.04
CA HIS A 84 69.92 -31.91 12.82
C HIS A 84 69.20 -30.86 11.95
N LEU A 85 69.71 -30.52 10.77
CA LEU A 85 69.01 -29.63 9.83
C LEU A 85 67.69 -30.27 9.36
N ARG A 86 67.70 -31.56 9.00
CA ARG A 86 66.48 -32.30 8.62
C ARG A 86 65.48 -32.43 9.78
N GLU A 87 65.95 -32.51 11.02
CA GLU A 87 65.11 -32.52 12.23
C GLU A 87 64.48 -31.14 12.47
N ALA A 88 65.28 -30.08 12.46
CA ALA A 88 64.82 -28.71 12.58
C ALA A 88 63.82 -28.33 11.47
N ASP A 89 64.03 -28.79 10.24
CA ASP A 89 63.07 -28.55 9.15
C ASP A 89 61.77 -29.35 9.31
N ARG A 90 61.81 -30.57 9.86
CA ARG A 90 60.59 -31.30 10.26
C ARG A 90 59.85 -30.59 11.40
N GLU A 91 60.57 -30.01 12.35
CA GLU A 91 59.96 -29.23 13.44
C GLU A 91 59.33 -27.94 12.95
N LYS A 92 60.01 -27.21 12.05
CA LYS A 92 59.43 -26.04 11.34
C LYS A 92 58.16 -26.43 10.58
N THR A 93 58.15 -27.54 9.83
CA THR A 93 56.94 -27.95 9.09
C THR A 93 55.79 -28.35 10.00
N ARG A 94 56.07 -29.02 11.14
CA ARG A 94 55.04 -29.29 12.18
C ARG A 94 54.48 -27.99 12.76
N ALA A 95 55.34 -27.05 13.16
CA ALA A 95 54.90 -25.76 13.71
C ALA A 95 54.06 -24.95 12.70
N VAL A 96 54.43 -24.95 11.41
CA VAL A 96 53.65 -24.32 10.33
C VAL A 96 52.33 -25.03 10.07
N GLN A 97 52.28 -26.37 10.17
CA GLN A 97 51.03 -27.13 10.11
C GLN A 97 50.12 -26.79 11.30
N GLU A 98 50.63 -26.81 12.53
CA GLU A 98 49.86 -26.46 13.74
C GLU A 98 49.32 -25.03 13.69
N LEU A 99 50.14 -24.06 13.27
CA LEU A 99 49.71 -22.66 13.12
C LEU A 99 48.70 -22.49 11.97
N SER A 100 48.86 -23.18 10.84
CA SER A 100 47.88 -23.11 9.75
C SER A 100 46.55 -23.78 10.11
N GLU A 101 46.56 -24.90 10.84
CA GLU A 101 45.35 -25.51 11.41
C GLU A 101 44.66 -24.59 12.43
N GLN A 102 45.42 -23.93 13.31
CA GLN A 102 44.87 -22.96 14.27
C GLN A 102 44.23 -21.77 13.54
N ASN A 103 44.92 -21.20 12.55
CA ASN A 103 44.38 -20.12 11.73
C ASN A 103 43.09 -20.55 10.98
N GLN A 104 43.07 -21.75 10.39
CA GLN A 104 41.86 -22.27 9.74
C GLN A 104 40.70 -22.45 10.74
N ARG A 105 40.96 -22.99 11.95
CA ARG A 105 39.95 -23.11 13.01
C ARG A 105 39.39 -21.75 13.43
N LEU A 106 40.23 -20.71 13.49
CA LEU A 106 39.80 -19.34 13.82
C LEU A 106 38.98 -18.71 12.67
N LEU A 107 39.36 -18.95 11.41
CA LEU A 107 38.57 -18.53 10.24
C LEU A 107 37.21 -19.24 10.17
N ASP A 108 37.17 -20.53 10.48
CA ASP A 108 35.93 -21.32 10.58
C ASP A 108 35.03 -20.82 11.74
N GLN A 109 35.61 -20.38 12.86
CA GLN A 109 34.86 -19.78 13.96
C GLN A 109 34.32 -18.39 13.59
N LEU A 110 35.14 -17.54 12.96
CA LEU A 110 34.75 -16.20 12.53
C LEU A 110 33.65 -16.23 11.46
N SER A 111 33.75 -17.14 10.49
CA SER A 111 32.71 -17.33 9.46
C SER A 111 31.39 -17.87 10.03
N ARG A 112 31.44 -18.78 11.01
CA ARG A 112 30.21 -19.20 11.73
C ARG A 112 29.61 -18.05 12.55
N ALA A 113 30.45 -17.23 13.19
CA ALA A 113 29.99 -16.07 13.94
C ALA A 113 29.30 -15.05 13.01
N SER A 114 29.93 -14.71 11.87
CA SER A 114 29.36 -13.77 10.91
C SER A 114 28.07 -14.29 10.25
N GLU A 115 27.95 -15.60 10.03
CA GLU A 115 26.70 -16.23 9.56
C GLU A 115 25.59 -16.14 10.61
N VAL A 116 25.89 -16.34 11.90
CA VAL A 116 24.92 -16.14 13.00
C VAL A 116 24.53 -14.66 13.12
N GLU A 117 25.48 -13.73 13.02
CA GLU A 117 25.20 -12.28 13.00
C GLU A 117 24.31 -11.89 11.81
N ARG A 118 24.54 -12.48 10.64
CA ARG A 118 23.70 -12.29 9.43
C ARG A 118 22.28 -12.80 9.67
N GLN A 119 22.12 -13.99 10.25
CA GLN A 119 20.82 -14.57 10.58
C GLN A 119 20.06 -13.73 11.63
N LEU A 120 20.74 -13.29 12.70
CA LEU A 120 20.16 -12.39 13.71
C LEU A 120 19.78 -11.03 13.10
N SER A 121 20.61 -10.49 12.20
CA SER A 121 20.30 -9.24 11.49
C SER A 121 19.07 -9.37 10.60
N MET A 122 18.88 -10.51 9.93
CA MET A 122 17.65 -10.80 9.16
C MET A 122 16.43 -10.93 10.08
N GLN A 123 16.54 -11.62 11.22
CA GLN A 123 15.46 -11.72 12.21
C GLN A 123 15.07 -10.34 12.78
N VAL A 124 16.06 -9.49 13.10
CA VAL A 124 15.82 -8.11 13.53
C VAL A 124 15.18 -7.28 12.42
N HIS A 125 15.51 -7.51 11.15
CA HIS A 125 14.84 -6.84 10.03
C HIS A 125 13.37 -7.25 9.93
N ALA A 126 13.08 -8.55 9.95
CA ALA A 126 11.72 -9.08 9.91
C ALA A 126 10.87 -8.57 11.10
N LEU A 127 11.40 -8.60 12.33
CA LEU A 127 10.70 -8.06 13.50
C LEU A 127 10.46 -6.54 13.40
N ARG A 128 11.34 -5.79 12.70
CA ARG A 128 11.12 -4.37 12.40
C ARG A 128 10.08 -4.17 11.28
N GLU A 129 9.92 -5.11 10.36
CA GLU A 129 8.84 -5.12 9.37
C GLU A 129 7.49 -5.40 10.05
N ASP A 130 7.39 -6.48 10.83
CA ASP A 130 6.22 -6.80 11.67
C ASP A 130 5.78 -5.62 12.53
N PHE A 131 6.73 -4.91 13.15
CA PHE A 131 6.43 -3.73 13.97
C PHE A 131 5.99 -2.53 13.12
N ARG A 132 6.57 -2.33 11.93
CA ARG A 132 6.12 -1.28 10.98
C ARG A 132 4.72 -1.56 10.45
N GLU A 133 4.36 -2.82 10.18
CA GLU A 133 3.02 -3.23 9.76
C GLU A 133 2.00 -3.13 10.89
N LYS A 134 2.36 -3.52 12.11
CA LYS A 134 1.52 -3.30 13.30
C LYS A 134 1.30 -1.81 13.54
N ASN A 135 2.33 -0.97 13.41
CA ASN A 135 2.18 0.47 13.55
C ASN A 135 1.36 1.11 12.42
N SER A 136 1.51 0.66 11.17
CA SER A 136 0.73 1.18 10.05
C SER A 136 -0.74 0.79 10.15
N SER A 137 -1.04 -0.46 10.56
CA SER A 137 -2.40 -0.91 10.83
C SER A 137 -3.01 -0.22 12.05
N THR A 138 -2.30 -0.07 13.17
CA THR A 138 -2.83 0.70 14.32
C THR A 138 -3.07 2.17 13.95
N ASN A 139 -2.20 2.80 13.16
CA ASN A 139 -2.43 4.17 12.67
C ASN A 139 -3.67 4.24 11.77
N GLN A 140 -3.90 3.26 10.88
CA GLN A 140 -5.14 3.16 10.11
C GLN A 140 -6.38 2.98 11.01
N HIS A 141 -6.28 2.19 12.09
CA HIS A 141 -7.36 2.05 13.06
C HIS A 141 -7.63 3.35 13.83
N ILE A 142 -6.59 4.09 14.23
CA ILE A 142 -6.71 5.41 14.87
C ILE A 142 -7.44 6.39 13.95
N ILE A 143 -7.01 6.53 12.68
CA ILE A 143 -7.67 7.42 11.70
C ILE A 143 -9.14 7.04 11.48
N ARG A 144 -9.46 5.73 11.44
CA ARG A 144 -10.86 5.26 11.35
C ARG A 144 -11.66 5.60 12.61
N LEU A 145 -11.07 5.49 13.79
CA LEU A 145 -11.71 5.87 15.06
C LEU A 145 -11.94 7.38 15.14
N GLU A 146 -10.98 8.21 14.73
CA GLU A 146 -11.12 9.67 14.64
C GLU A 146 -12.24 10.08 13.69
N SER A 147 -12.34 9.44 12.52
CA SER A 147 -13.42 9.65 11.55
C SER A 147 -14.80 9.29 12.15
N LEU A 148 -14.92 8.13 12.79
CA LEU A 148 -16.17 7.70 13.44
C LEU A 148 -16.53 8.59 14.64
N GLN A 149 -15.54 9.08 15.41
CA GLN A 149 -15.76 10.04 16.49
C GLN A 149 -16.28 11.39 15.95
N ALA A 150 -15.75 11.86 14.82
CA ALA A 150 -16.25 13.06 14.15
C ALA A 150 -17.69 12.87 13.64
N GLU A 151 -18.01 11.72 13.04
CA GLU A 151 -19.37 11.38 12.61
C GLU A 151 -20.35 11.31 13.80
N ILE A 152 -20.00 10.61 14.88
CA ILE A 152 -20.80 10.55 16.11
C ILE A 152 -21.01 11.94 16.69
N LYS A 153 -19.98 12.81 16.67
CA LYS A 153 -20.11 14.20 17.12
C LYS A 153 -21.11 14.97 16.26
N MET A 154 -20.97 14.93 14.93
CA MET A 154 -21.90 15.57 13.99
C MET A 154 -23.35 15.08 14.16
N LEU A 155 -23.55 13.77 14.34
CA LEU A 155 -24.86 13.19 14.63
C LEU A 155 -25.41 13.63 16.01
N SER A 156 -24.55 13.77 17.02
CA SER A 156 -24.94 14.27 18.34
C SER A 156 -25.31 15.77 18.31
N ASP A 157 -24.60 16.56 17.51
CA ASP A 157 -24.87 17.99 17.30
C ASP A 157 -26.19 18.16 16.54
N ARG A 158 -26.43 17.35 15.50
CA ARG A 158 -27.71 17.31 14.77
C ARG A 158 -28.87 16.82 15.64
N LYS A 159 -28.63 15.87 16.54
CA LYS A 159 -29.64 15.43 17.52
C LYS A 159 -30.04 16.59 18.44
N ARG A 160 -29.07 17.30 19.04
CA ARG A 160 -29.35 18.45 19.92
C ARG A 160 -30.11 19.56 19.20
N GLU A 161 -29.77 19.85 17.94
CA GLU A 161 -30.51 20.79 17.10
C GLU A 161 -31.98 20.37 16.91
N LEU A 162 -32.25 19.08 16.66
CA LEU A 162 -33.62 18.58 16.55
C LEU A 162 -34.36 18.59 17.90
N GLU A 163 -33.68 18.32 19.01
CA GLU A 163 -34.24 18.42 20.36
C GLU A 163 -34.61 19.88 20.69
N HIS A 164 -33.74 20.86 20.39
CA HIS A 164 -34.04 22.28 20.55
C HIS A 164 -35.23 22.74 19.69
N ARG A 165 -35.28 22.32 18.41
CA ARG A 165 -36.41 22.64 17.54
C ARG A 165 -37.72 22.03 18.03
N LEU A 166 -37.68 20.79 18.55
CA LEU A 166 -38.85 20.17 19.16
C LEU A 166 -39.31 20.95 20.41
N SER A 167 -38.39 21.33 21.29
CA SER A 167 -38.70 22.16 22.47
C SER A 167 -39.36 23.48 22.09
N ALA A 168 -38.82 24.20 21.10
CA ALA A 168 -39.43 25.45 20.62
C ALA A 168 -40.85 25.23 20.07
N THR A 169 -41.08 24.16 19.30
CA THR A 169 -42.44 23.84 18.83
C THR A 169 -43.39 23.39 19.95
N LEU A 170 -42.88 22.84 21.06
CA LEU A 170 -43.70 22.53 22.23
C LEU A 170 -44.08 23.82 22.97
N GLU A 171 -43.13 24.74 23.18
CA GLU A 171 -43.39 26.07 23.74
C GLU A 171 -44.42 26.87 22.90
N GLU A 172 -44.33 26.81 21.56
CA GLU A 172 -45.34 27.39 20.66
C GLU A 172 -46.72 26.72 20.80
N ASN A 173 -46.78 25.40 20.97
CA ASN A 173 -48.05 24.69 21.21
C ASN A 173 -48.66 25.02 22.57
N ASP A 174 -47.85 25.14 23.63
CA ASP A 174 -48.31 25.53 24.97
C ASP A 174 -48.89 26.97 24.95
N LEU A 175 -48.23 27.89 24.24
CA LEU A 175 -48.74 29.25 24.01
C LEU A 175 -50.07 29.24 23.23
N LEU A 176 -50.15 28.46 22.14
CA LEU A 176 -51.38 28.32 21.36
C LEU A 176 -52.50 27.70 22.21
N GLN A 177 -52.21 26.68 23.02
CA GLN A 177 -53.18 26.10 23.94
C GLN A 177 -53.70 27.15 24.94
N GLY A 178 -52.82 27.98 25.52
CA GLY A 178 -53.22 29.12 26.34
C GLY A 178 -54.17 30.08 25.62
N THR A 179 -53.90 30.43 24.36
CA THR A 179 -54.83 31.28 23.57
C THR A 179 -56.16 30.57 23.26
N VAL A 180 -56.17 29.26 23.12
CA VAL A 180 -57.40 28.46 22.93
C VAL A 180 -58.22 28.43 24.21
N GLU A 181 -57.59 28.29 25.38
CA GLU A 181 -58.24 28.36 26.69
C GLU A 181 -58.85 29.77 26.92
N GLU A 182 -58.12 30.85 26.63
CA GLU A 182 -58.64 32.22 26.67
C GLU A 182 -59.85 32.43 25.72
N LEU A 183 -59.82 31.83 24.53
CA LEU A 183 -60.94 31.90 23.58
C LEU A 183 -62.15 31.08 24.06
N GLN A 184 -61.94 29.93 24.71
CA GLN A 184 -63.01 29.14 25.32
C GLN A 184 -63.70 29.91 26.44
N ASP A 185 -62.95 30.55 27.34
CA ASP A 185 -63.50 31.42 28.38
C ASP A 185 -64.33 32.57 27.80
N ARG A 186 -63.86 33.19 26.71
CA ARG A 186 -64.60 34.24 26.00
C ARG A 186 -65.88 33.72 25.36
N VAL A 187 -65.88 32.50 24.82
CA VAL A 187 -67.10 31.84 24.30
C VAL A 187 -68.10 31.58 25.44
N LEU A 188 -67.67 31.01 26.57
CA LEU A 188 -68.52 30.78 27.74
C LEU A 188 -69.17 32.07 28.27
N ILE A 189 -68.43 33.18 28.27
CA ILE A 189 -68.98 34.50 28.64
C ILE A 189 -70.03 34.98 27.62
N LEU A 190 -69.78 34.80 26.32
CA LEU A 190 -70.72 35.18 25.26
C LEU A 190 -71.96 34.30 25.22
N GLU A 191 -71.84 33.00 25.47
CA GLU A 191 -72.97 32.06 25.63
C GLU A 191 -73.86 32.47 26.80
N ARG A 192 -73.26 32.78 27.96
CA ARG A 192 -73.98 33.32 29.11
C ARG A 192 -74.70 34.63 28.79
N GLN A 193 -74.04 35.57 28.10
CA GLN A 193 -74.68 36.81 27.65
C GLN A 193 -75.80 36.57 26.61
N GLY A 194 -75.69 35.52 25.80
CA GLY A 194 -76.74 35.05 24.91
C GLY A 194 -77.98 34.60 25.70
N HIS A 195 -77.79 33.68 26.65
CA HIS A 195 -78.86 33.22 27.54
C HIS A 195 -79.50 34.34 28.36
N ASP A 196 -78.71 35.27 28.90
CA ASP A 196 -79.23 36.43 29.63
C ASP A 196 -80.10 37.33 28.72
N LYS A 197 -79.73 37.49 27.43
CA LYS A 197 -80.54 38.23 26.43
C LYS A 197 -81.78 37.46 26.00
N ASP A 198 -81.70 36.15 25.83
CA ASP A 198 -82.85 35.30 25.51
C ASP A 198 -83.90 35.35 26.64
N LEU A 199 -83.45 35.34 27.90
CA LEU A 199 -84.31 35.54 29.08
C LEU A 199 -84.97 36.93 29.07
N GLN A 200 -84.23 38.00 28.75
CA GLN A 200 -84.78 39.35 28.63
C GLN A 200 -85.80 39.46 27.47
N LEU A 201 -85.51 38.86 26.32
CA LEU A 201 -86.44 38.80 25.19
C LEU A 201 -87.72 38.04 25.56
N HIS A 202 -87.61 36.94 26.30
CA HIS A 202 -88.76 36.18 26.78
C HIS A 202 -89.61 36.98 27.77
N GLN A 203 -88.98 37.69 28.71
CA GLN A 203 -89.67 38.61 29.64
C GLN A 203 -90.42 39.72 28.87
N SER A 204 -89.74 40.38 27.93
CA SER A 204 -90.36 41.43 27.10
C SER A 204 -91.49 40.91 26.20
N GLN A 205 -91.41 39.66 25.72
CA GLN A 205 -92.50 39.01 24.99
C GLN A 205 -93.73 38.77 25.88
N LEU A 206 -93.54 38.35 27.13
CA LEU A 206 -94.62 38.17 28.10
C LEU A 206 -95.28 39.50 28.46
N GLU A 207 -94.49 40.53 28.79
CA GLU A 207 -94.97 41.90 29.03
C GLU A 207 -95.75 42.45 27.82
N LEU A 208 -95.23 42.27 26.60
CA LEU A 208 -95.91 42.67 25.37
C LEU A 208 -97.22 41.89 25.16
N GLN A 209 -97.28 40.62 25.55
CA GLN A 209 -98.51 39.83 25.51
C GLN A 209 -99.55 40.34 26.51
N GLU A 210 -99.15 40.66 27.75
CA GLU A 210 -100.02 41.26 28.76
C GLU A 210 -100.54 42.63 28.31
N VAL A 211 -99.65 43.51 27.80
CA VAL A 211 -100.04 44.81 27.24
C VAL A 211 -100.96 44.64 26.03
N ARG A 212 -100.72 43.68 25.14
CA ARG A 212 -101.64 43.37 24.01
C ARG A 212 -103.01 42.90 24.49
N LEU A 213 -103.07 42.09 25.55
CA LEU A 213 -104.34 41.65 26.14
C LEU A 213 -105.08 42.83 26.80
N SER A 214 -104.37 43.70 27.52
CA SER A 214 -104.91 44.95 28.09
C SER A 214 -105.39 45.91 27.00
N CYS A 215 -104.60 46.13 25.93
CA CYS A 215 -105.00 46.93 24.78
C CYS A 215 -106.23 46.35 24.06
N ARG A 216 -106.37 45.03 23.93
CA ARG A 216 -107.59 44.40 23.41
C ARG A 216 -108.80 44.64 24.33
N GLN A 217 -108.63 44.54 25.64
CA GLN A 217 -109.69 44.83 26.61
C GLN A 217 -110.12 46.31 26.58
N LEU A 218 -109.16 47.23 26.43
CA LEU A 218 -109.42 48.65 26.25
C LEU A 218 -110.03 48.95 24.87
N GLN A 219 -109.61 48.24 23.83
CA GLN A 219 -110.18 48.36 22.48
C GLN A 219 -111.64 47.92 22.48
N VAL A 220 -111.99 46.79 23.11
CA VAL A 220 -113.40 46.37 23.27
C VAL A 220 -114.21 47.45 23.99
N LYS A 221 -113.68 48.05 25.07
CA LYS A 221 -114.34 49.19 25.74
C LYS A 221 -114.45 50.44 24.88
N VAL A 222 -113.46 50.72 24.04
CA VAL A 222 -113.53 51.84 23.08
C VAL A 222 -114.51 51.53 21.96
N GLU A 223 -114.62 50.28 21.52
CA GLU A 223 -115.60 49.82 20.54
C GLU A 223 -117.02 49.92 21.12
N GLU A 224 -117.26 49.49 22.37
CA GLU A 224 -118.51 49.75 23.12
C GLU A 224 -118.84 51.26 23.14
N LEU A 225 -117.92 52.13 23.56
CA LEU A 225 -118.08 53.59 23.56
C LEU A 225 -118.20 54.20 22.14
N THR A 226 -117.71 53.50 21.11
CA THR A 226 -117.76 53.96 19.71
C THR A 226 -119.00 53.44 19.00
N GLU A 227 -119.60 52.33 19.44
CA GLU A 227 -120.97 51.95 19.10
C GLU A 227 -121.96 52.95 19.72
N GLU A 228 -121.78 53.32 20.99
CA GLU A 228 -122.51 54.42 21.63
C GLU A 228 -122.38 55.76 20.87
N ARG A 229 -121.20 56.05 20.30
CA ARG A 229 -120.94 57.28 19.53
C ARG A 229 -121.29 57.21 18.04
N SER A 230 -121.19 56.06 17.40
CA SER A 230 -121.50 55.90 15.96
C SER A 230 -123.00 55.88 15.70
N LEU A 231 -123.80 55.51 16.71
CA LEU A 231 -125.22 55.85 16.81
C LEU A 231 -125.50 57.38 16.79
N GLN A 232 -124.46 58.24 16.85
CA GLN A 232 -124.58 59.71 16.86
C GLN A 232 -123.91 60.43 15.66
N SER A 233 -123.20 59.78 14.73
CA SER A 233 -122.53 60.52 13.63
C SER A 233 -122.35 59.77 12.31
N SER A 234 -122.94 60.29 11.23
CA SER A 234 -122.71 59.89 9.83
C SER A 234 -122.85 61.10 8.88
N ALA A 235 -121.73 61.57 8.27
CA ALA A 235 -121.67 62.39 7.02
C ALA A 235 -120.23 62.81 6.61
N ALA A 236 -119.99 62.91 5.28
CA ALA A 236 -119.00 63.75 4.54
C ALA A 236 -117.46 63.43 4.58
N THR A 237 -116.59 63.72 3.58
CA THR A 237 -116.56 63.58 2.08
C THR A 237 -115.09 63.74 1.54
N SER A 238 -114.82 63.67 0.20
CA SER A 238 -113.51 63.36 -0.46
C SER A 238 -112.84 64.46 -1.35
N THR A 239 -111.74 64.11 -2.10
CA THR A 239 -111.07 64.78 -3.31
C THR A 239 -109.87 65.75 -3.09
N SER A 240 -108.99 66.16 -4.05
CA SER A 240 -108.34 65.58 -5.30
C SER A 240 -107.21 66.55 -5.83
N LEU A 241 -106.44 66.17 -6.87
CA LEU A 241 -105.24 66.84 -7.49
C LEU A 241 -105.54 67.83 -8.65
N LEU A 242 -104.64 68.81 -8.89
CA LEU A 242 -103.88 69.06 -10.17
C LEU A 242 -103.29 70.48 -10.33
N SER A 243 -101.99 70.55 -10.61
CA SER A 243 -101.25 71.56 -11.42
C SER A 243 -99.76 71.10 -11.53
N GLU A 244 -98.83 71.64 -12.32
CA GLU A 244 -98.80 72.77 -13.26
C GLU A 244 -97.65 72.55 -14.29
N ILE A 245 -97.76 73.01 -15.55
CA ILE A 245 -96.63 73.21 -16.50
C ILE A 245 -96.97 74.43 -17.37
N GLU A 246 -96.11 75.45 -17.41
CA GLU A 246 -96.16 76.44 -18.49
C GLU A 246 -94.84 77.24 -18.65
N GLN A 247 -94.54 77.61 -19.92
CA GLN A 247 -93.66 78.70 -20.38
C GLN A 247 -92.12 78.56 -20.19
N SER A 248 -91.26 79.07 -21.10
CA SER A 248 -91.42 79.42 -22.53
C SER A 248 -90.04 79.61 -23.21
N MET A 249 -90.02 79.70 -24.54
CA MET A 249 -88.85 80.01 -25.38
C MET A 249 -88.28 81.42 -25.14
N GLU A 250 -86.94 81.57 -25.17
CA GLU A 250 -86.18 82.71 -25.72
C GLU A 250 -84.66 82.51 -25.48
N ALA A 251 -83.86 82.13 -26.52
CA ALA A 251 -82.39 82.30 -26.62
C ALA A 251 -81.77 81.59 -27.85
N GLU A 252 -82.10 81.98 -29.09
CA GLU A 252 -81.67 81.24 -30.29
C GLU A 252 -80.49 81.87 -31.08
N GLU A 253 -79.99 83.04 -30.67
CA GLU A 253 -78.96 83.79 -31.44
C GLU A 253 -77.50 83.66 -30.91
N LEU A 254 -77.27 82.94 -29.80
CA LEU A 254 -75.91 82.70 -29.26
C LEU A 254 -75.37 81.26 -29.49
N GLU A 255 -76.09 80.42 -30.24
CA GLU A 255 -75.65 79.03 -30.48
C GLU A 255 -74.63 78.90 -31.63
N GLN A 256 -74.75 79.68 -32.71
CA GLN A 256 -74.02 79.40 -33.96
C GLN A 256 -72.49 79.53 -33.85
N GLU A 257 -71.95 80.52 -33.13
CA GLU A 257 -70.49 80.63 -32.92
C GLU A 257 -69.96 79.62 -31.87
N ARG A 258 -70.83 79.21 -30.92
CA ARG A 258 -70.52 78.20 -29.90
C ARG A 258 -70.46 76.79 -30.49
N GLU A 259 -71.27 76.49 -31.51
CA GLU A 259 -71.30 75.18 -32.17
C GLU A 259 -70.01 74.87 -32.96
N GLN A 260 -69.38 75.86 -33.60
CA GLN A 260 -68.21 75.61 -34.46
C GLN A 260 -66.92 75.32 -33.68
N LEU A 261 -66.73 75.95 -32.51
CA LEU A 261 -65.70 75.55 -31.54
C LEU A 261 -66.02 74.21 -30.86
N ARG A 262 -67.29 73.79 -30.85
CA ARG A 262 -67.74 72.51 -30.28
C ARG A 262 -67.37 71.31 -31.12
N LEU A 263 -67.47 71.40 -32.45
CA LEU A 263 -67.10 70.30 -33.36
C LEU A 263 -65.61 69.94 -33.22
N GLN A 264 -64.71 70.92 -33.18
CA GLN A 264 -63.27 70.67 -33.02
C GLN A 264 -62.92 70.05 -31.66
N LEU A 265 -63.65 70.42 -30.60
CA LEU A 265 -63.49 69.81 -29.27
C LEU A 265 -64.01 68.36 -29.24
N TRP A 266 -65.07 68.07 -30.00
CA TRP A 266 -65.69 66.75 -30.11
C TRP A 266 -64.81 65.78 -30.92
N GLU A 267 -64.19 66.22 -32.02
CA GLU A 267 -63.21 65.41 -32.77
C GLU A 267 -62.01 65.00 -31.91
N ALA A 268 -61.44 65.94 -31.13
CA ALA A 268 -60.35 65.66 -30.20
C ALA A 268 -60.78 64.68 -29.09
N TYR A 269 -62.00 64.82 -28.57
CA TYR A 269 -62.57 63.91 -27.57
C TYR A 269 -62.77 62.49 -28.11
N CYS A 270 -63.30 62.34 -29.33
CA CYS A 270 -63.50 61.04 -29.97
C CYS A 270 -62.16 60.33 -30.27
N GLN A 271 -61.11 61.06 -30.67
CA GLN A 271 -59.77 60.48 -30.88
C GLN A 271 -59.14 59.96 -29.57
N VAL A 272 -59.24 60.73 -28.48
CA VAL A 272 -58.76 60.27 -27.16
C VAL A 272 -59.55 59.06 -26.66
N ARG A 273 -60.89 59.06 -26.84
CA ARG A 273 -61.73 57.92 -26.41
C ARG A 273 -61.45 56.64 -27.22
N TYR A 274 -61.15 56.77 -28.53
CA TYR A 274 -60.72 55.66 -29.38
C TYR A 274 -59.37 55.06 -28.93
N LEU A 275 -58.40 55.89 -28.54
CA LEU A 275 -57.13 55.40 -27.99
C LEU A 275 -57.32 54.69 -26.63
N CYS A 276 -58.19 55.21 -25.76
CA CYS A 276 -58.53 54.56 -24.50
C CYS A 276 -59.23 53.20 -24.67
N SER A 277 -60.11 53.04 -25.66
CA SER A 277 -60.75 51.74 -25.94
C SER A 277 -59.82 50.76 -26.65
N HIS A 278 -58.90 51.25 -27.49
CA HIS A 278 -57.89 50.40 -28.14
C HIS A 278 -56.86 49.85 -27.12
N LEU A 279 -56.41 50.67 -26.17
CA LEU A 279 -55.55 50.21 -25.06
C LEU A 279 -56.29 49.19 -24.17
N ARG A 280 -57.55 49.46 -23.80
CA ARG A 280 -58.38 48.54 -23.00
C ARG A 280 -58.68 47.20 -23.72
N GLY A 281 -58.63 47.17 -25.05
CA GLY A 281 -58.84 45.96 -25.85
C GLY A 281 -57.64 45.00 -25.84
N ASN A 282 -56.43 45.49 -25.61
CA ASN A 282 -55.21 44.69 -25.68
C ASN A 282 -54.96 43.85 -24.40
N ASP A 283 -55.61 44.17 -23.29
CA ASP A 283 -55.56 43.41 -22.02
C ASP A 283 -56.55 42.21 -22.00
N SER A 284 -57.08 41.79 -23.16
CA SER A 284 -58.10 40.73 -23.26
C SER A 284 -57.56 39.30 -23.45
N ALA A 285 -56.24 39.12 -23.31
CA ALA A 285 -55.61 37.81 -23.22
C ALA A 285 -55.05 37.59 -21.79
N ASP A 286 -55.51 36.53 -21.13
CA ASP A 286 -55.14 36.07 -19.78
C ASP A 286 -55.33 37.06 -18.61
N SER A 287 -56.54 37.06 -18.03
CA SER A 287 -56.71 36.52 -16.67
C SER A 287 -58.18 36.24 -16.35
N ALA A 288 -58.43 35.18 -15.58
CA ALA A 288 -59.77 34.79 -15.11
C ALA A 288 -60.04 35.26 -13.68
N VAL A 289 -61.33 35.18 -13.27
CA VAL A 289 -61.90 35.42 -11.92
C VAL A 289 -62.33 36.86 -11.61
N SER A 290 -63.66 37.01 -11.52
CA SER A 290 -64.50 37.78 -10.57
C SER A 290 -63.98 39.10 -9.96
N THR A 291 -64.79 40.15 -9.76
CA THR A 291 -66.18 40.12 -9.27
C THR A 291 -66.89 41.46 -9.53
N ASP A 292 -68.22 41.43 -9.58
CA ASP A 292 -69.19 42.53 -9.36
C ASP A 292 -68.66 43.97 -9.18
N SER A 293 -69.03 44.84 -10.13
CA SER A 293 -69.40 46.23 -9.82
C SER A 293 -70.44 46.69 -10.84
N SER A 294 -71.67 46.81 -10.36
CA SER A 294 -72.82 47.37 -11.06
C SER A 294 -72.79 48.92 -11.15
N MET A 295 -73.61 49.47 -12.05
CA MET A 295 -73.85 50.90 -12.29
C MET A 295 -72.63 51.64 -12.92
N ASP A 296 -72.78 52.59 -13.85
CA ASP A 296 -73.96 53.42 -14.13
C ASP A 296 -74.05 53.91 -15.58
N GLU A 297 -75.25 54.37 -15.93
CA GLU A 297 -75.68 55.15 -17.11
C GLU A 297 -75.11 54.91 -18.51
N SER A 298 -76.02 54.45 -19.36
CA SER A 298 -76.07 54.73 -20.79
C SER A 298 -75.99 56.23 -21.07
N SER A 299 -75.15 56.64 -22.02
CA SER A 299 -75.37 57.89 -22.76
C SER A 299 -74.71 57.80 -24.14
N GLU A 300 -75.54 57.61 -25.15
CA GLU A 300 -75.17 57.90 -26.53
C GLU A 300 -74.99 59.42 -26.68
N THR A 301 -73.78 59.94 -26.45
CA THR A 301 -73.44 61.33 -26.83
C THR A 301 -73.22 61.42 -28.34
N SER A 302 -74.28 61.15 -29.10
CA SER A 302 -74.34 61.20 -30.58
C SER A 302 -74.44 62.64 -31.12
N SER A 303 -74.35 63.65 -30.24
CA SER A 303 -74.34 65.08 -30.57
C SER A 303 -73.28 65.82 -29.76
N ALA A 304 -72.66 66.83 -30.36
CA ALA A 304 -71.69 67.70 -29.69
C ALA A 304 -72.31 68.59 -28.60
N LYS A 305 -73.64 68.63 -28.46
CA LYS A 305 -74.34 69.48 -27.49
C LYS A 305 -74.16 69.08 -26.01
N ASP A 306 -73.60 67.90 -25.70
CA ASP A 306 -73.47 67.39 -24.32
C ASP A 306 -72.05 66.88 -23.97
N VAL A 307 -71.02 67.67 -24.22
CA VAL A 307 -69.66 67.43 -23.65
C VAL A 307 -69.48 68.30 -22.39
N PRO A 308 -69.43 67.73 -21.17
CA PRO A 308 -69.18 68.48 -19.95
C PRO A 308 -67.78 69.10 -19.93
N ALA A 309 -67.67 70.33 -19.44
CA ALA A 309 -66.39 71.02 -19.26
C ALA A 309 -65.49 70.22 -18.31
N GLY A 310 -64.43 69.62 -18.85
CA GLY A 310 -63.52 68.74 -18.12
C GLY A 310 -63.48 67.29 -18.64
N SER A 311 -64.49 66.82 -19.40
CA SER A 311 -64.55 65.43 -19.89
C SER A 311 -63.30 65.01 -20.68
N LEU A 312 -62.81 65.88 -21.59
CA LEU A 312 -61.54 65.67 -22.31
C LEU A 312 -60.33 65.53 -21.37
N ARG A 313 -60.30 66.27 -20.25
CA ARG A 313 -59.21 66.23 -19.27
C ARG A 313 -59.30 64.98 -18.39
N THR A 314 -60.51 64.51 -18.08
CA THR A 314 -60.74 63.21 -17.44
C THR A 314 -60.27 62.08 -18.35
N ALA A 315 -60.63 62.12 -19.64
CA ALA A 315 -60.22 61.13 -20.64
C ALA A 315 -58.69 61.12 -20.88
N LEU A 316 -58.04 62.29 -20.94
CA LEU A 316 -56.57 62.39 -21.04
C LEU A 316 -55.86 61.91 -19.77
N ASN A 317 -56.41 62.18 -18.58
CA ASN A 317 -55.89 61.65 -17.33
C ASN A 317 -56.08 60.13 -17.23
N GLU A 318 -57.18 59.58 -17.75
CA GLU A 318 -57.42 58.14 -17.85
C GLU A 318 -56.46 57.48 -18.86
N LEU A 319 -56.24 58.07 -20.03
CA LEU A 319 -55.23 57.63 -21.01
C LEU A 319 -53.84 57.59 -20.36
N LYS A 320 -53.46 58.65 -19.63
CA LYS A 320 -52.18 58.70 -18.89
C LYS A 320 -52.09 57.61 -17.82
N ARG A 321 -53.18 57.32 -17.12
CA ARG A 321 -53.23 56.26 -16.09
C ARG A 321 -53.09 54.87 -16.70
N LEU A 322 -53.73 54.62 -17.84
CA LEU A 322 -53.66 53.35 -18.57
C LEU A 322 -52.27 53.12 -19.17
N ILE A 323 -51.65 54.14 -19.74
CA ILE A 323 -50.26 54.06 -20.21
C ILE A 323 -49.32 53.76 -19.04
N GLN A 324 -49.52 54.39 -17.88
CA GLN A 324 -48.72 54.11 -16.68
C GLN A 324 -48.94 52.68 -16.17
N SER A 325 -50.17 52.16 -16.10
CA SER A 325 -50.42 50.80 -15.62
C SER A 325 -49.86 49.72 -16.57
N ILE A 326 -49.81 49.98 -17.88
CA ILE A 326 -49.16 49.08 -18.84
C ILE A 326 -47.63 49.06 -18.61
N VAL A 327 -47.01 50.22 -18.40
CA VAL A 327 -45.57 50.31 -18.07
C VAL A 327 -45.27 49.61 -16.74
N ASP A 328 -46.05 49.88 -15.70
CA ASP A 328 -45.89 49.29 -14.37
C ASP A 328 -46.19 47.78 -14.36
N GLY A 329 -47.03 47.29 -15.29
CA GLY A 329 -47.32 45.86 -15.49
C GLY A 329 -46.25 45.10 -16.29
N MET A 330 -45.41 45.80 -17.05
CA MET A 330 -44.29 45.21 -17.80
C MET A 330 -43.01 45.06 -16.96
N GLU A 331 -42.79 45.85 -15.92
CA GLU A 331 -41.68 45.64 -14.97
C GLU A 331 -41.70 44.27 -14.24
N PRO A 332 -42.81 43.80 -13.63
CA PRO A 332 -42.83 42.52 -12.92
C PRO A 332 -42.60 41.32 -13.85
N THR A 333 -43.07 41.39 -15.10
CA THR A 333 -42.83 40.31 -16.08
C THR A 333 -41.38 40.30 -16.59
N VAL A 334 -40.79 41.47 -16.85
CA VAL A 334 -39.36 41.59 -17.22
C VAL A 334 -38.43 41.17 -16.06
N THR A 335 -38.76 41.52 -14.82
CA THR A 335 -37.98 41.10 -13.66
C THR A 335 -38.13 39.60 -13.36
N LEU A 336 -39.32 39.02 -13.50
CA LEU A 336 -39.53 37.57 -13.38
C LEU A 336 -38.72 36.80 -14.43
N LEU A 337 -38.81 37.18 -15.71
CA LEU A 337 -38.03 36.56 -16.80
C LEU A 337 -36.51 36.73 -16.60
N SER A 338 -36.07 37.84 -15.99
CA SER A 338 -34.67 38.04 -15.61
C SER A 338 -34.24 37.06 -14.51
N VAL A 339 -35.07 36.88 -13.47
CA VAL A 339 -34.83 35.93 -12.38
C VAL A 339 -34.81 34.48 -12.89
N GLU A 340 -35.76 34.09 -13.74
CA GLU A 340 -35.76 32.78 -14.41
C GLU A 340 -34.51 32.58 -15.28
N MET A 341 -34.10 33.60 -16.04
CA MET A 341 -32.86 33.54 -16.81
C MET A 341 -31.59 33.47 -15.95
N THR A 342 -31.60 33.98 -14.72
CA THR A 342 -30.51 33.74 -13.76
C THR A 342 -30.58 32.34 -13.15
N ALA A 343 -31.76 31.86 -12.77
CA ALA A 343 -31.94 30.51 -12.20
C ALA A 343 -31.55 29.41 -13.21
N LEU A 344 -31.95 29.53 -14.47
CA LEU A 344 -31.58 28.60 -15.54
C LEU A 344 -30.08 28.69 -15.91
N LYS A 345 -29.44 29.85 -15.74
CA LYS A 345 -27.97 29.97 -15.86
C LYS A 345 -27.28 29.23 -14.72
N GLU A 346 -27.71 29.45 -13.48
CA GLU A 346 -27.17 28.77 -12.30
C GLU A 346 -27.39 27.25 -12.35
N GLU A 347 -28.56 26.77 -12.77
CA GLU A 347 -28.83 25.35 -12.93
C GLU A 347 -27.92 24.73 -14.01
N ARG A 348 -27.79 25.38 -15.17
CA ARG A 348 -26.90 24.93 -16.25
C ARG A 348 -25.42 24.96 -15.84
N ASP A 349 -25.01 25.95 -15.05
CA ASP A 349 -23.61 26.02 -14.56
C ASP A 349 -23.38 24.98 -13.44
N ARG A 350 -24.37 24.68 -12.58
CA ARG A 350 -24.34 23.53 -11.64
C ARG A 350 -24.25 22.19 -12.39
N LEU A 351 -25.11 21.97 -13.38
CA LEU A 351 -25.11 20.77 -14.22
C LEU A 351 -23.81 20.62 -15.01
N ARG A 352 -23.17 21.73 -15.40
CA ARG A 352 -21.84 21.72 -15.99
C ARG A 352 -20.77 21.30 -14.97
N VAL A 353 -20.81 21.79 -13.74
CA VAL A 353 -19.88 21.38 -12.68
C VAL A 353 -20.01 19.90 -12.35
N THR A 354 -21.24 19.35 -12.27
CA THR A 354 -21.46 17.90 -12.07
C THR A 354 -21.18 17.07 -13.34
N SER A 355 -21.31 17.64 -14.54
CA SER A 355 -20.83 17.01 -15.78
C SER A 355 -19.29 16.96 -15.84
N GLU A 356 -18.63 17.89 -15.17
CA GLU A 356 -17.19 17.88 -14.88
C GLU A 356 -16.84 17.04 -13.63
N ASP A 357 -17.70 16.07 -13.22
CA ASP A 357 -17.41 15.08 -12.17
C ASP A 357 -16.15 14.26 -12.54
N LYS A 358 -15.02 14.76 -12.05
CA LYS A 358 -13.71 14.11 -12.18
C LYS A 358 -13.63 12.85 -11.32
N GLU A 359 -14.40 12.77 -10.23
CA GLU A 359 -14.39 11.65 -9.29
C GLU A 359 -14.55 10.26 -9.94
N PRO A 360 -15.61 9.94 -10.72
CA PRO A 360 -15.73 8.62 -11.36
C PRO A 360 -14.59 8.35 -12.36
N LYS A 361 -14.05 9.38 -13.01
CA LYS A 361 -12.93 9.26 -13.96
C LYS A 361 -11.59 9.02 -13.24
N GLU A 362 -11.38 9.68 -12.10
CA GLU A 362 -10.21 9.52 -11.23
C GLU A 362 -10.25 8.18 -10.49
N GLN A 363 -11.43 7.75 -10.03
CA GLN A 363 -11.67 6.40 -9.50
C GLN A 363 -11.39 5.33 -10.54
N LEU A 364 -11.86 5.50 -11.79
CA LEU A 364 -11.52 4.59 -12.90
C LEU A 364 -10.01 4.58 -13.20
N GLN A 365 -9.34 5.74 -13.22
CA GLN A 365 -7.88 5.82 -13.39
C GLN A 365 -7.10 5.23 -12.21
N LYS A 366 -7.65 5.26 -10.99
CA LYS A 366 -7.08 4.59 -9.83
C LYS A 366 -7.24 3.07 -9.98
N ALA A 367 -8.43 2.58 -10.29
CA ALA A 367 -8.69 1.16 -10.54
C ALA A 367 -7.84 0.57 -11.69
N ILE A 368 -7.57 1.35 -12.74
CA ILE A 368 -6.63 0.96 -13.81
C ILE A 368 -5.20 0.84 -13.28
N ARG A 369 -4.71 1.81 -12.50
CA ARG A 369 -3.37 1.74 -11.88
C ARG A 369 -3.24 0.57 -10.92
N ASP A 370 -4.23 0.36 -10.06
CA ASP A 370 -4.26 -0.73 -9.09
C ASP A 370 -4.26 -2.11 -9.80
N ARG A 371 -5.00 -2.23 -10.91
CA ARG A 371 -4.99 -3.41 -11.80
C ARG A 371 -3.61 -3.63 -12.42
N ASP A 372 -3.00 -2.58 -12.97
CA ASP A 372 -1.73 -2.68 -13.69
C ASP A 372 -0.57 -2.99 -12.73
N GLU A 373 -0.60 -2.48 -11.49
CA GLU A 373 0.30 -2.87 -10.41
C GLU A 373 0.10 -4.33 -10.00
N ALA A 374 -1.15 -4.81 -9.90
CA ALA A 374 -1.44 -6.22 -9.63
C ALA A 374 -0.94 -7.15 -10.76
N ILE A 375 -1.05 -6.73 -12.02
CA ILE A 375 -0.49 -7.45 -13.18
C ILE A 375 1.05 -7.48 -13.09
N ALA A 376 1.70 -6.36 -12.76
CA ALA A 376 3.16 -6.31 -12.59
C ALA A 376 3.64 -7.26 -11.47
N LYS A 377 2.96 -7.26 -10.31
CA LYS A 377 3.23 -8.18 -9.19
C LYS A 377 3.02 -9.64 -9.59
N LYS A 378 1.93 -9.95 -10.31
CA LYS A 378 1.67 -11.28 -10.84
C LYS A 378 2.82 -11.75 -11.75
N ASN A 379 3.21 -10.92 -12.73
CA ASN A 379 4.27 -11.27 -13.67
C ASN A 379 5.62 -11.50 -12.96
N ALA A 380 5.93 -10.71 -11.92
CA ALA A 380 7.13 -10.91 -11.11
C ALA A 380 7.11 -12.27 -10.37
N VAL A 381 5.97 -12.66 -9.78
CA VAL A 381 5.81 -13.97 -9.14
C VAL A 381 5.87 -15.12 -10.16
N GLU A 382 5.31 -14.94 -11.36
CA GLU A 382 5.41 -15.94 -12.45
C GLU A 382 6.87 -16.13 -12.93
N LEU A 383 7.68 -15.07 -12.94
CA LEU A 383 9.12 -15.14 -13.25
C LEU A 383 9.92 -15.89 -12.17
N GLU A 384 9.73 -15.57 -10.89
CA GLU A 384 10.40 -16.32 -9.80
C GLU A 384 9.91 -17.78 -9.74
N LEU A 385 8.63 -18.06 -10.04
CA LEU A 385 8.12 -19.43 -10.17
C LEU A 385 8.80 -20.19 -11.33
N ALA A 386 9.02 -19.53 -12.48
CA ALA A 386 9.72 -20.12 -13.61
C ALA A 386 11.18 -20.42 -13.27
N LYS A 387 11.86 -19.51 -12.57
CA LYS A 387 13.23 -19.69 -12.07
C LYS A 387 13.34 -20.84 -11.06
N CYS A 388 12.48 -20.90 -10.05
CA CYS A 388 12.42 -22.04 -9.11
C CYS A 388 12.15 -23.38 -9.81
N ARG A 389 11.37 -23.40 -10.91
CA ARG A 389 11.20 -24.60 -11.75
C ARG A 389 12.48 -24.98 -12.49
N MET A 390 13.22 -24.01 -13.04
CA MET A 390 14.52 -24.26 -13.68
C MET A 390 15.54 -24.79 -12.67
N ASP A 391 15.61 -24.19 -11.47
CA ASP A 391 16.48 -24.64 -10.39
C ASP A 391 16.14 -26.09 -9.98
N MET A 392 14.85 -26.40 -9.79
CA MET A 392 14.38 -27.76 -9.50
C MET A 392 14.71 -28.77 -10.62
N MET A 393 14.56 -28.37 -11.89
CA MET A 393 14.96 -29.21 -13.03
C MET A 393 16.47 -29.45 -13.06
N SER A 394 17.28 -28.42 -12.77
CA SER A 394 18.74 -28.54 -12.72
C SER A 394 19.21 -29.46 -11.60
N LEU A 395 18.60 -29.35 -10.40
CA LEU A 395 18.91 -30.19 -9.24
C LEU A 395 18.46 -31.64 -9.47
N ASN A 396 17.34 -31.86 -10.14
CA ASN A 396 16.89 -33.20 -10.52
C ASN A 396 17.85 -33.84 -11.54
N SER A 397 18.35 -33.07 -12.51
CA SER A 397 19.41 -33.56 -13.42
C SER A 397 20.67 -33.96 -12.65
N GLN A 398 21.17 -33.09 -11.77
CA GLN A 398 22.34 -33.38 -10.93
C GLN A 398 22.14 -34.62 -10.04
N LEU A 399 20.93 -34.82 -9.50
CA LEU A 399 20.59 -35.99 -8.70
C LEU A 399 20.60 -37.27 -9.56
N LEU A 400 20.05 -37.23 -10.78
CA LEU A 400 20.08 -38.35 -11.72
C LEU A 400 21.53 -38.69 -12.12
N ASP A 401 22.36 -37.69 -12.41
CA ASP A 401 23.78 -37.87 -12.71
C ASP A 401 24.54 -38.50 -11.52
N ALA A 402 24.27 -38.05 -10.30
CA ALA A 402 24.87 -38.61 -9.08
C ALA A 402 24.41 -40.05 -8.82
N ILE A 403 23.13 -40.38 -9.06
CA ILE A 403 22.61 -41.74 -9.00
C ILE A 403 23.30 -42.63 -10.04
N GLN A 404 23.47 -42.15 -11.28
CA GLN A 404 24.14 -42.89 -12.34
C GLN A 404 25.63 -43.13 -12.02
N GLN A 405 26.34 -42.13 -11.48
CA GLN A 405 27.72 -42.30 -11.01
C GLN A 405 27.80 -43.34 -9.88
N LYS A 406 26.89 -43.30 -8.90
CA LYS A 406 26.84 -44.27 -7.81
C LYS A 406 26.56 -45.69 -8.32
N LEU A 407 25.65 -45.85 -9.29
CA LEU A 407 25.33 -47.13 -9.93
C LEU A 407 26.55 -47.70 -10.69
N ASN A 408 27.26 -46.86 -11.44
CA ASN A 408 28.48 -47.26 -12.14
C ASN A 408 29.56 -47.73 -11.15
N LEU A 409 29.72 -47.04 -10.01
CA LEU A 409 30.66 -47.43 -8.96
C LEU A 409 30.25 -48.73 -8.25
N SER A 410 28.96 -48.96 -7.99
CA SER A 410 28.51 -50.24 -7.42
C SER A 410 28.73 -51.41 -8.38
N GLN A 411 28.49 -51.23 -9.68
CA GLN A 411 28.78 -52.24 -10.70
C GLN A 411 30.29 -52.56 -10.79
N GLN A 412 31.16 -51.55 -10.66
CA GLN A 412 32.61 -51.76 -10.61
C GLN A 412 33.03 -52.53 -9.34
N LEU A 413 32.41 -52.25 -8.20
CA LEU A 413 32.65 -52.97 -6.95
C LEU A 413 32.17 -54.43 -7.01
N GLU A 414 31.00 -54.69 -7.61
CA GLU A 414 30.49 -56.05 -7.85
C GLU A 414 31.43 -56.83 -8.79
N ALA A 415 31.86 -56.23 -9.90
CA ALA A 415 32.83 -56.85 -10.80
C ALA A 415 34.17 -57.15 -10.11
N TRP A 416 34.67 -56.25 -9.26
CA TRP A 416 35.89 -56.47 -8.49
C TRP A 416 35.72 -57.56 -7.41
N GLN A 417 34.54 -57.64 -6.78
CA GLN A 417 34.19 -58.75 -5.87
C GLN A 417 34.19 -60.09 -6.61
N ASP A 418 33.56 -60.19 -7.78
CA ASP A 418 33.56 -61.39 -8.61
C ASP A 418 34.98 -61.83 -8.99
N ASP A 419 35.85 -60.90 -9.41
CA ASP A 419 37.24 -61.21 -9.74
C ASP A 419 38.06 -61.63 -8.51
N MET A 420 37.83 -61.02 -7.35
CA MET A 420 38.44 -61.45 -6.08
C MET A 420 37.97 -62.85 -5.65
N HIS A 421 36.67 -63.17 -5.77
CA HIS A 421 36.17 -64.52 -5.52
C HIS A 421 36.81 -65.55 -6.47
N ARG A 422 36.90 -65.25 -7.78
CA ARG A 422 37.60 -66.10 -8.76
C ARG A 422 39.07 -66.33 -8.41
N VAL A 423 39.77 -65.31 -7.89
CA VAL A 423 41.17 -65.44 -7.42
C VAL A 423 41.24 -66.34 -6.19
N ILE A 424 40.34 -66.17 -5.21
CA ILE A 424 40.26 -67.00 -4.01
C ILE A 424 39.95 -68.46 -4.36
N ASP A 425 38.95 -68.71 -5.20
CA ASP A 425 38.61 -70.05 -5.68
C ASP A 425 39.78 -70.72 -6.40
N ARG A 426 40.51 -69.97 -7.24
CA ARG A 426 41.68 -70.49 -7.96
C ARG A 426 42.83 -70.81 -7.01
N GLN A 427 43.07 -69.97 -6.00
CA GLN A 427 44.04 -70.26 -4.93
C GLN A 427 43.65 -71.49 -4.11
N LEU A 428 42.37 -71.66 -3.77
CA LEU A 428 41.85 -72.83 -3.07
C LEU A 428 42.07 -74.12 -3.89
N MET A 429 41.74 -74.09 -5.18
CA MET A 429 41.98 -75.23 -6.09
C MET A 429 43.48 -75.56 -6.20
N ASP A 430 44.33 -74.54 -6.34
CA ASP A 430 45.79 -74.72 -6.35
C ASP A 430 46.33 -75.28 -5.02
N THR A 431 45.77 -74.88 -3.87
CA THR A 431 46.14 -75.47 -2.57
C THR A 431 45.70 -76.92 -2.45
N HIS A 432 44.48 -77.28 -2.84
CA HIS A 432 44.00 -78.66 -2.81
C HIS A 432 44.74 -79.58 -3.81
N LEU A 433 45.19 -79.03 -4.94
CA LEU A 433 46.06 -79.75 -5.88
C LEU A 433 47.47 -79.98 -5.29
N LYS A 434 48.02 -79.02 -4.54
CA LYS A 434 49.29 -79.16 -3.80
C LYS A 434 49.17 -80.16 -2.64
N GLU A 435 48.07 -80.13 -1.90
CA GLU A 435 47.77 -81.12 -0.84
C GLU A 435 47.63 -82.54 -1.42
N ARG A 436 46.91 -82.70 -2.54
CA ARG A 436 46.75 -84.01 -3.22
C ARG A 436 48.04 -84.54 -3.87
N SER A 437 49.05 -83.71 -4.09
CA SER A 437 50.33 -84.12 -4.70
C SER A 437 51.45 -84.39 -3.69
N GLN A 438 51.19 -84.24 -2.38
CA GLN A 438 52.11 -84.68 -1.34
C GLN A 438 51.88 -86.17 -0.98
N PRO A 439 52.92 -87.02 -0.97
CA PRO A 439 52.78 -88.43 -0.61
C PRO A 439 52.63 -88.62 0.90
N ALA A 440 51.73 -89.53 1.30
CA ALA A 440 51.51 -89.86 2.71
C ALA A 440 52.71 -90.58 3.34
N ALA A 441 53.22 -90.05 4.46
CA ALA A 441 54.18 -90.75 5.31
C ALA A 441 53.97 -90.41 6.81
N SER A 442 54.11 -91.43 7.66
CA SER A 442 54.09 -91.39 9.13
C SER A 442 52.78 -91.00 9.85
N LEU A 443 51.80 -91.91 9.80
CA LEU A 443 50.97 -92.19 10.98
C LEU A 443 51.85 -92.61 12.16
N CYS A 444 51.77 -91.94 13.31
CA CYS A 444 51.75 -92.62 14.62
C CYS A 444 51.43 -91.71 15.83
N ARG A 445 50.42 -92.15 16.60
CA ARG A 445 50.36 -92.15 18.08
C ARG A 445 50.02 -90.85 18.84
N GLY A 446 48.78 -90.79 19.33
CA GLY A 446 48.36 -89.93 20.46
C GLY A 446 46.88 -90.15 20.82
N HIS A 447 46.58 -90.84 21.93
CA HIS A 447 45.21 -91.05 22.40
C HIS A 447 44.67 -89.82 23.16
N SER A 448 43.37 -89.49 23.06
CA SER A 448 42.36 -89.78 24.11
C SER A 448 41.12 -88.84 24.16
N ALA A 449 39.95 -89.47 24.31
CA ALA A 449 38.78 -89.13 25.17
C ALA A 449 37.93 -87.83 25.01
N GLY A 450 36.59 -88.02 25.12
CA GLY A 450 35.55 -86.99 25.38
C GLY A 450 34.83 -86.48 24.12
N ARG A 451 33.58 -86.82 23.73
CA ARG A 451 32.33 -87.35 24.35
C ARG A 451 31.36 -86.26 24.87
N GLY A 452 30.26 -86.07 24.13
CA GLY A 452 29.07 -85.24 24.48
C GLY A 452 29.29 -83.73 24.31
N ASP A 453 28.28 -82.89 24.07
CA ASP A 453 26.85 -83.10 23.73
C ASP A 453 26.33 -81.79 23.08
N GLU A 454 25.28 -81.87 22.25
CA GLU A 454 24.36 -80.72 22.05
C GLU A 454 23.38 -80.65 23.26
N PRO A 455 22.83 -79.49 23.68
CA PRO A 455 22.18 -78.54 22.75
C PRO A 455 22.16 -77.04 23.13
N SER A 456 21.62 -76.25 22.18
CA SER A 456 20.79 -75.03 22.36
C SER A 456 20.67 -74.38 23.74
N THR A 457 21.02 -73.09 23.86
CA THR A 457 20.03 -72.00 24.06
C THR A 457 20.64 -70.59 24.05
N ALA A 458 19.78 -69.63 23.75
CA ALA A 458 19.91 -68.16 23.79
C ALA A 458 21.06 -67.52 24.61
N GLU A 459 21.83 -66.66 23.95
CA GLU A 459 22.05 -65.24 24.29
C GLU A 459 22.91 -64.60 23.16
N GLY A 460 22.69 -63.37 22.70
CA GLY A 460 22.02 -62.26 23.37
C GLY A 460 22.97 -61.14 23.81
N LYS A 461 24.17 -61.00 23.22
CA LYS A 461 25.02 -59.79 23.39
C LYS A 461 25.91 -59.46 22.17
N ARG A 462 25.76 -58.22 21.70
CA ARG A 462 26.82 -57.34 21.15
C ARG A 462 27.67 -57.86 19.98
N LEU A 463 27.16 -57.67 18.76
CA LEU A 463 28.00 -57.52 17.58
C LEU A 463 28.24 -56.02 17.29
N PHE A 464 29.51 -55.69 17.04
CA PHE A 464 30.04 -54.46 16.42
C PHE A 464 29.66 -53.09 17.00
N SER A 465 30.45 -52.64 17.99
CA SER A 465 30.55 -51.23 18.40
C SER A 465 31.83 -50.57 17.87
N PHE A 466 31.95 -50.39 16.55
CA PHE A 466 33.06 -49.64 15.94
C PHE A 466 32.65 -48.88 14.67
N PHE A 467 31.98 -47.73 14.85
CA PHE A 467 32.13 -46.56 13.96
C PHE A 467 31.70 -45.30 14.72
N ARG A 468 32.66 -44.49 15.16
CA ARG A 468 32.41 -43.09 15.57
C ARG A 468 33.63 -42.20 15.31
N LYS A 469 33.80 -41.83 14.05
CA LYS A 469 34.44 -40.59 13.59
C LYS A 469 34.25 -40.45 12.08
N ILE A 470 33.14 -39.83 11.69
CA ILE A 470 33.08 -38.47 11.13
C ILE A 470 31.67 -37.96 11.45
#